data_AF-A0A9E1UQ34-F1
#
_entry.id   AF-A0A9E1UQ34-F1
#
_cell.length_a   1.000
_cell.length_b   1.000
_cell.length_c   1.000
_cell.angle_alpha   90.00
_cell.angle_beta   90.00
_cell.angle_gamma   90.00
#
_symmetry.space_group_name_H-M   'P 1'
#
loop_
_entity.id
_entity.type
_entity.pdbx_description
1 polymer ?
#
loop_
_entity_poly.entity_id
_entity_poly.type
_entity_poly.pdbx_seq_one_letter_code
_entity_poly.pdbx_strand_id
1 'polypeptide(L)'
;QRIVFEEQLVSLHEFVDLLARDWADGETLRRRILSGVPHFGNDNPVIDGLAGRIIEAFSAAMRRHTPFRGGEYILGTTAGGENMHIEFGRVTGATPDGRKAGTTLADSLGAAQGRDRHGVTALLNSVARLPHQLLPTATTLNVKLAPEVVASDEGVANVAALLDTHFRAGGQQVQFNLVNREMLLAARQNPEAYPDLMVRVAGYCAPFASLWDDLQDEIIARAEHRV
;
A
#
# COMPACT_ATOMS: atom_id res chain seq x y z
N GLN A 1 14.80 5.60 12.32
CA GLN A 1 15.05 6.99 12.74
C GLN A 1 14.42 7.28 14.09
N ARG A 2 13.10 7.52 14.15
CA ARG A 2 12.40 7.99 15.35
C ARG A 2 12.61 7.15 16.62
N ILE A 3 12.29 5.85 16.58
CA ILE A 3 12.34 4.99 17.79
C ILE A 3 13.75 4.82 18.37
N VAL A 4 14.73 4.59 17.51
CA VAL A 4 16.09 4.22 17.91
C VAL A 4 16.99 5.43 18.14
N PHE A 5 16.90 6.44 17.28
CA PHE A 5 17.88 7.54 17.27
C PHE A 5 17.34 8.85 17.87
N GLU A 6 16.04 9.13 17.72
CA GLU A 6 15.45 10.38 18.23
C GLU A 6 14.87 10.19 19.63
N GLU A 7 13.97 9.22 19.80
CA GLU A 7 13.33 8.91 21.08
C GLU A 7 14.16 7.96 21.95
N GLN A 8 15.14 7.26 21.35
CA GLN A 8 16.07 6.34 22.02
C GLN A 8 15.38 5.33 22.97
N LEU A 9 14.21 4.82 22.56
CA LEU A 9 13.43 3.89 23.40
C LEU A 9 14.07 2.50 23.51
N VAL A 10 14.84 2.13 22.49
CA VAL A 10 15.64 0.91 22.39
C VAL A 10 16.91 1.23 21.61
N SER A 11 17.99 0.53 21.89
CA SER A 11 19.19 0.57 21.06
C SER A 11 18.95 -0.06 19.69
N LEU A 12 19.82 0.23 18.72
CA LEU A 12 19.75 -0.40 17.40
C LEU A 12 19.87 -1.92 17.50
N HIS A 13 20.73 -2.42 18.40
CA HIS A 13 20.94 -3.85 18.59
C HIS A 13 19.68 -4.53 19.13
N GLU A 14 19.09 -3.99 20.20
CA GLU A 14 17.82 -4.51 20.75
C GLU A 14 16.70 -4.46 19.70
N PHE A 15 16.64 -3.39 18.89
CA PHE A 15 15.63 -3.29 17.85
C PHE A 15 15.80 -4.36 16.76
N VAL A 16 17.03 -4.64 16.33
CA VAL A 16 17.32 -5.72 15.39
C VAL A 16 16.96 -7.08 16.00
N ASP A 17 17.26 -7.31 17.27
CA ASP A 17 16.91 -8.56 17.96
C ASP A 17 15.38 -8.76 18.05
N LEU A 18 14.63 -7.69 18.32
CA LEU A 18 13.15 -7.73 18.30
C LEU A 18 12.62 -8.13 16.92
N LEU A 19 13.19 -7.60 15.83
CA LEU A 19 12.78 -7.97 14.48
C LEU A 19 13.16 -9.41 14.14
N ALA A 20 14.36 -9.85 14.53
CA ALA A 20 14.83 -11.22 14.31
C ALA A 20 13.95 -12.28 15.00
N ARG A 21 13.28 -11.89 16.11
CA ARG A 21 12.35 -12.74 16.85
C ARG A 21 10.87 -12.49 16.52
N ASP A 22 10.60 -11.87 15.37
CA ASP A 22 9.24 -11.52 14.92
C ASP A 22 8.40 -10.79 15.99
N TRP A 23 9.01 -9.77 16.61
CA TRP A 23 8.41 -8.98 17.69
C TRP A 23 8.02 -9.78 18.94
N ALA A 24 8.57 -10.98 19.15
CA ALA A 24 8.43 -11.68 20.43
C ALA A 24 8.88 -10.76 21.57
N ASP A 25 8.04 -10.65 22.60
CA ASP A 25 8.19 -9.73 23.75
C ASP A 25 8.24 -8.22 23.40
N GLY A 26 8.13 -7.86 22.12
CA GLY A 26 8.18 -6.50 21.59
C GLY A 26 6.83 -5.90 21.19
N GLU A 27 5.70 -6.58 21.47
CA GLU A 27 4.38 -6.17 20.96
C GLU A 27 3.97 -4.77 21.42
N THR A 28 4.34 -4.34 22.63
CA THR A 28 4.09 -2.98 23.11
C THR A 28 4.77 -1.93 22.24
N LEU A 29 6.05 -2.14 21.93
CA LEU A 29 6.81 -1.25 21.05
C LEU A 29 6.27 -1.32 19.62
N ARG A 30 5.95 -2.53 19.13
CA ARG A 30 5.34 -2.74 17.81
C ARG A 30 4.06 -1.91 17.68
N ARG A 31 3.13 -2.03 18.63
CA ARG A 31 1.87 -1.26 18.63
C ARG A 31 2.11 0.24 18.67
N ARG A 32 3.09 0.71 19.45
CA ARG A 32 3.50 2.13 19.45
C ARG A 32 4.00 2.58 18.07
N ILE A 33 4.74 1.74 17.36
CA ILE A 33 5.17 2.01 15.98
C ILE A 33 3.99 2.06 15.03
N LEU A 34 3.07 1.09 15.12
CA LEU A 34 1.87 1.05 14.26
C LEU A 34 1.00 2.30 14.44
N SER A 35 0.87 2.79 15.67
CA SER A 35 -0.11 3.84 16.00
C SER A 35 0.48 5.24 16.09
N GLY A 36 1.74 5.39 16.50
CA GLY A 36 2.35 6.66 16.88
C GLY A 36 3.47 7.14 15.97
N VAL A 37 4.02 6.27 15.13
CA VAL A 37 5.02 6.66 14.12
C VAL A 37 4.31 6.97 12.79
N PRO A 38 4.62 8.10 12.13
CA PRO A 38 4.06 8.43 10.83
C PRO A 38 4.39 7.38 9.77
N HIS A 39 3.38 6.96 9.00
CA HIS A 39 3.49 6.02 7.89
C HIS A 39 3.18 6.73 6.56
N PHE A 40 3.71 6.21 5.46
CA PHE A 40 3.40 6.69 4.12
C PHE A 40 1.89 6.59 3.82
N GLY A 41 1.36 7.50 3.00
CA GLY A 41 -0.08 7.54 2.67
C GLY A 41 -0.94 8.36 3.63
N ASN A 42 -0.33 9.29 4.38
CA ASN A 42 -1.00 10.09 5.41
C ASN A 42 -0.74 11.60 5.26
N ASP A 43 -0.38 12.04 4.05
CA ASP A 43 -0.06 13.43 3.72
C ASP A 43 1.02 14.03 4.64
N ASN A 44 2.11 13.29 4.84
CA ASN A 44 3.23 13.73 5.65
C ASN A 44 4.45 13.98 4.75
N PRO A 45 4.80 15.25 4.44
CA PRO A 45 5.86 15.57 3.49
C PRO A 45 7.22 14.93 3.83
N VAL A 46 7.52 14.74 5.12
CA VAL A 46 8.78 14.13 5.56
C VAL A 46 8.80 12.64 5.23
N ILE A 47 7.71 11.92 5.51
CA ILE A 47 7.63 10.48 5.22
C ILE A 47 7.47 10.22 3.73
N ASP A 48 6.65 11.02 3.05
CA ASP A 48 6.47 10.94 1.60
C ASP A 48 7.80 11.20 0.88
N GLY A 49 8.60 12.17 1.37
CA GLY A 49 9.94 12.45 0.87
C GLY A 49 10.92 11.28 1.04
N LEU A 50 10.77 10.45 2.09
CA LEU A 50 11.58 9.24 2.23
C LEU A 50 11.25 8.21 1.14
N ALA A 51 9.96 8.03 0.81
CA ALA A 51 9.55 7.16 -0.29
C ALA A 51 10.07 7.67 -1.64
N GLY A 52 9.98 8.99 -1.89
CA GLY A 52 10.55 9.62 -3.07
C GLY A 52 12.06 9.38 -3.22
N ARG A 53 12.82 9.54 -2.13
CA ARG A 53 14.27 9.29 -2.11
C ARG A 53 14.64 7.84 -2.42
N ILE A 54 13.81 6.87 -2.01
CA ILE A 54 14.03 5.46 -2.37
C ILE A 54 13.88 5.28 -3.88
N ILE A 55 12.82 5.83 -4.49
CA ILE A 55 12.60 5.78 -5.94
C ILE A 55 13.76 6.44 -6.70
N GLU A 56 14.19 7.61 -6.26
CA GLU A 56 15.33 8.33 -6.84
C GLU A 56 16.62 7.49 -6.78
N ALA A 57 16.91 6.88 -5.63
CA ALA A 57 18.09 6.05 -5.44
C ALA A 57 18.07 4.81 -6.35
N PHE A 58 16.93 4.12 -6.45
CA PHE A 58 16.78 2.97 -7.34
C PHE A 58 16.92 3.36 -8.81
N SER A 59 16.26 4.44 -9.24
CA SER A 59 16.35 4.96 -10.61
C SER A 59 17.80 5.35 -10.96
N ALA A 60 18.49 6.04 -10.05
CA ALA A 60 19.89 6.43 -10.24
C ALA A 60 20.84 5.21 -10.32
N ALA A 61 20.56 4.14 -9.58
CA ALA A 61 21.32 2.90 -9.68
C ALA A 61 21.08 2.19 -11.01
N MET A 62 19.82 2.05 -11.44
CA MET A 62 19.46 1.37 -12.69
C MET A 62 20.03 2.07 -13.93
N ARG A 63 20.02 3.41 -13.96
CA ARG A 63 20.54 4.22 -15.07
C ARG A 63 22.06 4.08 -15.31
N ARG A 64 22.81 3.50 -14.37
CA ARG A 64 24.24 3.20 -14.54
C ARG A 64 24.49 1.99 -15.43
N HIS A 65 23.44 1.26 -15.77
CA HIS A 65 23.53 0.05 -16.57
C HIS A 65 22.75 0.21 -17.87
N THR A 66 23.29 -0.39 -18.93
CA THR A 66 22.61 -0.51 -20.22
C THR A 66 22.21 -1.97 -20.42
N PRO A 67 20.95 -2.27 -20.77
CA PRO A 67 20.53 -3.62 -21.09
C PRO A 67 21.36 -4.19 -22.26
N PHE A 68 21.57 -5.52 -22.25
CA PHE A 68 22.37 -6.20 -23.28
C PHE A 68 21.89 -5.93 -24.72
N ARG A 69 20.58 -5.71 -24.92
CA ARG A 69 19.97 -5.42 -26.23
C ARG A 69 19.88 -3.92 -26.56
N GLY A 70 20.52 -3.05 -25.78
CA GLY A 70 20.34 -1.60 -25.86
C GLY A 70 19.05 -1.10 -25.16
N GLY A 71 18.86 0.21 -25.14
CA GLY A 71 17.76 0.88 -24.44
C GLY A 71 18.10 1.30 -23.01
N GLU A 72 17.07 1.58 -22.22
CA GLU A 72 17.20 2.01 -20.82
C GLU A 72 16.42 1.10 -19.89
N TYR A 73 16.97 0.84 -18.70
CA TYR A 73 16.20 0.24 -17.62
C TYR A 73 15.21 1.27 -17.07
N ILE A 74 13.92 0.94 -17.09
CA ILE A 74 12.83 1.75 -16.54
C ILE A 74 12.30 1.13 -15.25
N LEU A 75 11.90 1.98 -14.31
CA LEU A 75 11.35 1.56 -13.04
C LEU A 75 9.82 1.62 -13.08
N GLY A 76 9.18 0.62 -12.50
CA GLY A 76 7.76 0.60 -12.19
C GLY A 76 7.57 0.16 -10.74
N THR A 77 6.34 0.25 -10.26
CA THR A 77 5.98 0.01 -8.86
C THR A 77 4.91 -1.04 -8.68
N THR A 78 4.35 -1.58 -9.76
CA THR A 78 3.44 -2.73 -9.69
C THR A 78 4.15 -3.88 -8.99
N ALA A 79 3.53 -4.40 -7.93
CA ALA A 79 4.06 -5.47 -7.11
C ALA A 79 4.05 -6.84 -7.81
N GLY A 80 4.84 -6.96 -8.89
CA GLY A 80 5.20 -8.15 -9.68
C GLY A 80 4.07 -9.15 -9.91
N GLY A 81 3.56 -9.30 -11.14
CA GLY A 81 2.74 -10.47 -11.50
C GLY A 81 1.56 -10.77 -10.55
N GLU A 82 0.69 -9.77 -10.36
CA GLU A 82 -0.61 -9.87 -9.67
C GLU A 82 -0.55 -10.07 -8.14
N ASN A 83 0.34 -10.92 -7.59
CA ASN A 83 0.34 -11.31 -6.17
C ASN A 83 1.74 -11.36 -5.49
N MET A 84 2.82 -10.89 -6.14
CA MET A 84 4.18 -11.12 -5.59
C MET A 84 4.49 -10.37 -4.29
N HIS A 85 3.74 -9.31 -3.93
CA HIS A 85 3.85 -8.70 -2.60
C HIS A 85 3.50 -9.68 -1.47
N ILE A 86 2.66 -10.68 -1.74
CA ILE A 86 2.36 -11.77 -0.82
C ILE A 86 3.54 -12.74 -0.75
N GLU A 87 4.02 -13.23 -1.90
CA GLU A 87 5.14 -14.19 -1.95
C GLU A 87 6.44 -13.60 -1.38
N PHE A 88 6.76 -12.36 -1.72
CA PHE A 88 7.88 -11.65 -1.12
C PHE A 88 7.65 -11.39 0.37
N GLY A 89 6.41 -11.11 0.78
CA GLY A 89 6.04 -11.00 2.19
C GLY A 89 6.34 -12.27 2.98
N ARG A 90 5.98 -13.44 2.43
CA ARG A 90 6.20 -14.77 3.01
C ARG A 90 7.68 -15.05 3.31
N VAL A 91 8.58 -14.61 2.44
CA VAL A 91 10.03 -14.82 2.60
C VAL A 91 10.75 -13.66 3.31
N THR A 92 10.03 -12.62 3.72
CA THR A 92 10.60 -11.45 4.40
C THR A 92 10.35 -11.53 5.91
N GLY A 93 11.41 -11.41 6.71
CA GLY A 93 11.34 -11.29 8.17
C GLY A 93 10.64 -10.01 8.64
N ALA A 94 10.34 -9.89 9.92
CA ALA A 94 9.64 -8.73 10.46
C ALA A 94 10.36 -7.41 10.11
N THR A 95 9.60 -6.36 9.78
CA THR A 95 10.17 -5.08 9.32
C THR A 95 9.94 -3.94 10.31
N PRO A 96 10.83 -2.93 10.36
CA PRO A 96 10.79 -1.81 11.31
C PRO A 96 9.49 -1.00 11.38
N ASP A 97 8.62 -1.08 10.37
CA ASP A 97 7.30 -0.42 10.32
C ASP A 97 6.23 -1.15 11.16
N GLY A 98 6.61 -2.24 11.83
CA GLY A 98 5.76 -3.04 12.69
C GLY A 98 5.10 -4.22 11.97
N ARG A 99 5.42 -4.48 10.70
CA ARG A 99 4.98 -5.68 9.99
C ARG A 99 5.62 -6.93 10.62
N LYS A 100 4.85 -8.01 10.73
CA LYS A 100 5.34 -9.30 11.20
C LYS A 100 5.99 -10.09 10.07
N ALA A 101 6.85 -11.03 10.41
CA ALA A 101 7.46 -11.95 9.46
C ALA A 101 6.38 -12.73 8.70
N GLY A 102 6.60 -12.94 7.40
CA GLY A 102 5.71 -13.74 6.57
C GLY A 102 4.38 -13.10 6.16
N THR A 103 4.00 -11.94 6.72
CA THR A 103 2.77 -11.25 6.29
C THR A 103 2.97 -10.52 4.96
N THR A 104 1.90 -10.04 4.33
CA THR A 104 2.02 -9.35 3.03
C THR A 104 2.83 -8.04 3.11
N LEU A 105 3.54 -7.72 2.04
CA LEU A 105 4.10 -6.37 1.82
C LEU A 105 3.01 -5.42 1.29
N ALA A 106 3.31 -4.11 1.31
CA ALA A 106 2.44 -3.10 0.69
C ALA A 106 2.20 -3.43 -0.79
N ASP A 107 0.97 -3.23 -1.25
CA ASP A 107 0.61 -3.45 -2.64
C ASP A 107 0.93 -2.21 -3.50
N SER A 108 1.99 -2.35 -4.30
CA SER A 108 2.41 -1.34 -5.29
C SER A 108 2.70 0.05 -4.70
N LEU A 109 2.03 1.13 -5.15
CA LEU A 109 2.22 2.50 -4.63
C LEU A 109 1.36 2.84 -3.41
N GLY A 110 0.52 1.92 -2.94
CA GLY A 110 -0.33 2.17 -1.79
C GLY A 110 0.46 2.35 -0.49
N ALA A 111 -0.22 2.85 0.54
CA ALA A 111 0.25 2.63 1.89
C ALA A 111 0.28 1.13 2.18
N ALA A 112 1.14 0.70 3.11
CA ALA A 112 1.00 -0.65 3.66
C ALA A 112 -0.41 -0.83 4.24
N GLN A 113 -0.93 -2.06 4.21
CA GLN A 113 -2.34 -2.35 4.47
C GLN A 113 -2.78 -1.78 5.85
N GLY A 114 -3.79 -0.91 5.82
CA GLY A 114 -4.35 -0.26 7.00
C GLY A 114 -3.50 0.85 7.61
N ARG A 115 -2.45 1.33 6.92
CA ARG A 115 -1.54 2.37 7.43
C ARG A 115 -1.90 3.78 6.99
N ASP A 116 -2.70 3.92 5.96
CA ASP A 116 -3.38 5.14 5.50
C ASP A 116 -4.61 5.43 6.39
N ARG A 117 -4.39 6.27 7.41
CA ARG A 117 -5.35 6.54 8.49
C ARG A 117 -5.92 7.97 8.45
N HIS A 118 -5.45 8.81 7.53
CA HIS A 118 -5.87 10.20 7.38
C HIS A 118 -6.83 10.43 6.19
N GLY A 119 -7.49 9.36 5.72
CA GLY A 119 -8.47 9.43 4.65
C GLY A 119 -7.88 9.32 3.24
N VAL A 120 -8.75 9.15 2.25
CA VAL A 120 -8.36 8.89 0.86
C VAL A 120 -7.61 10.08 0.24
N THR A 121 -8.02 11.31 0.56
CA THR A 121 -7.34 12.53 0.07
C THR A 121 -5.89 12.57 0.54
N ALA A 122 -5.61 12.19 1.79
CA ALA A 122 -4.26 12.17 2.32
C ALA A 122 -3.38 11.11 1.64
N LEU A 123 -3.95 9.93 1.37
CA LEU A 123 -3.29 8.89 0.58
C LEU A 123 -2.95 9.39 -0.83
N LEU A 124 -3.92 9.98 -1.53
CA LEU A 124 -3.71 10.49 -2.89
C LEU A 124 -2.71 11.64 -2.95
N ASN A 125 -2.68 12.51 -1.93
CA ASN A 125 -1.67 13.56 -1.80
C ASN A 125 -0.26 12.98 -1.59
N SER A 126 -0.12 12.01 -0.69
CA SER A 126 1.15 11.31 -0.46
C SER A 126 1.68 10.65 -1.72
N VAL A 127 0.82 9.98 -2.49
CA VAL A 127 1.21 9.32 -3.75
C VAL A 127 1.57 10.35 -4.82
N ALA A 128 0.76 11.40 -5.00
CA ALA A 128 1.03 12.43 -6.02
C ALA A 128 2.37 13.17 -5.82
N ARG A 129 2.91 13.19 -4.59
CA ARG A 129 4.24 13.76 -4.28
C ARG A 129 5.41 12.91 -4.76
N LEU A 130 5.19 11.65 -5.11
CA LEU A 130 6.28 10.78 -5.56
C LEU A 130 6.85 11.27 -6.91
N PRO A 131 8.14 11.02 -7.20
CA PRO A 131 8.78 11.45 -8.43
C PRO A 131 8.33 10.58 -9.62
N HIS A 132 7.06 10.73 -10.02
CA HIS A 132 6.36 9.94 -11.02
C HIS A 132 7.05 9.92 -12.39
N GLN A 133 7.80 10.98 -12.75
CA GLN A 133 8.64 11.00 -13.96
C GLN A 133 9.72 9.91 -13.98
N LEU A 134 10.10 9.36 -12.81
CA LEU A 134 11.04 8.24 -12.69
C LEU A 134 10.34 6.88 -12.72
N LEU A 135 9.00 6.87 -12.77
CA LEU A 135 8.13 5.68 -12.81
C LEU A 135 7.33 5.64 -14.12
N PRO A 136 7.97 5.57 -15.30
CA PRO A 136 7.27 5.70 -16.58
C PRO A 136 6.41 4.48 -16.96
N THR A 137 6.44 3.40 -16.17
CA THR A 137 5.70 2.16 -16.47
C THR A 137 5.15 1.51 -15.22
N ALA A 138 4.18 0.62 -15.39
CA ALA A 138 3.70 -0.34 -14.39
C ALA A 138 3.52 0.30 -13.00
N THR A 139 2.60 1.25 -12.90
CA THR A 139 2.23 1.91 -11.65
C THR A 139 0.79 1.58 -11.31
N THR A 140 0.54 1.10 -10.10
CA THR A 140 -0.79 0.77 -9.61
C THR A 140 -1.01 1.33 -8.20
N LEU A 141 -2.11 2.03 -7.98
CA LEU A 141 -2.58 2.48 -6.69
C LEU A 141 -3.99 1.92 -6.44
N ASN A 142 -4.10 1.02 -5.47
CA ASN A 142 -5.38 0.48 -5.04
C ASN A 142 -6.00 1.34 -3.94
N VAL A 143 -7.26 1.70 -4.14
CA VAL A 143 -8.07 2.40 -3.13
C VAL A 143 -9.36 1.61 -2.93
N LYS A 144 -9.76 1.38 -1.68
CA LYS A 144 -11.06 0.78 -1.36
C LYS A 144 -11.94 1.83 -0.71
N LEU A 145 -13.06 2.11 -1.38
CA LEU A 145 -14.09 3.04 -0.95
C LEU A 145 -15.32 2.24 -0.52
N ALA A 146 -15.94 2.66 0.58
CA ALA A 146 -17.21 2.08 0.98
C ALA A 146 -18.30 2.50 -0.04
N PRO A 147 -19.27 1.63 -0.39
CA PRO A 147 -20.28 1.93 -1.40
C PRO A 147 -21.08 3.22 -1.12
N GLU A 148 -21.25 3.58 0.15
CA GLU A 148 -21.98 4.76 0.58
C GLU A 148 -21.33 6.07 0.10
N VAL A 149 -20.01 6.06 -0.19
CA VAL A 149 -19.27 7.22 -0.70
C VAL A 149 -19.83 7.73 -2.03
N VAL A 150 -20.42 6.84 -2.85
CA VAL A 150 -20.97 7.16 -4.18
C VAL A 150 -22.48 6.96 -4.23
N ALA A 151 -23.16 6.93 -3.08
CA ALA A 151 -24.61 6.71 -3.01
C ALA A 151 -25.45 7.94 -3.37
N SER A 152 -24.84 9.12 -3.55
CA SER A 152 -25.50 10.36 -3.96
C SER A 152 -24.74 11.04 -5.11
N ASP A 153 -25.44 11.91 -5.85
CA ASP A 153 -24.82 12.74 -6.89
C ASP A 153 -23.67 13.61 -6.35
N GLU A 154 -23.81 14.08 -5.11
CA GLU A 154 -22.75 14.81 -4.40
C GLU A 154 -21.54 13.91 -4.11
N GLY A 155 -21.77 12.68 -3.65
CA GLY A 155 -20.71 11.70 -3.41
C GLY A 155 -19.94 11.35 -4.69
N VAL A 156 -20.67 11.15 -5.79
CA VAL A 156 -20.07 10.95 -7.13
C VAL A 156 -19.26 12.18 -7.56
N ALA A 157 -19.81 13.39 -7.39
CA ALA A 157 -19.10 14.63 -7.72
C ALA A 157 -17.82 14.81 -6.88
N ASN A 158 -17.86 14.45 -5.60
CA ASN A 158 -16.71 14.50 -4.70
C ASN A 158 -15.60 13.52 -5.12
N VAL A 159 -15.95 12.28 -5.50
CA VAL A 159 -14.98 11.32 -6.04
C VAL A 159 -14.41 11.80 -7.39
N ALA A 160 -15.22 12.41 -8.24
CA ALA A 160 -14.74 12.99 -9.49
C ALA A 160 -13.75 14.15 -9.24
N ALA A 161 -14.04 15.04 -8.30
CA ALA A 161 -13.16 16.14 -7.91
C ALA A 161 -11.86 15.63 -7.27
N LEU A 162 -11.94 14.58 -6.46
CA LEU A 162 -10.79 13.91 -5.86
C LEU A 162 -9.85 13.35 -6.93
N LEU A 163 -10.41 12.69 -7.96
CA LEU A 163 -9.66 12.17 -9.09
C LEU A 163 -8.99 13.27 -9.90
N ASP A 164 -9.74 14.29 -10.30
CA ASP A 164 -9.20 15.42 -11.05
C ASP A 164 -8.06 16.12 -10.28
N THR A 165 -8.22 16.28 -8.96
CA THR A 165 -7.16 16.84 -8.10
C THR A 165 -5.93 15.94 -8.06
N HIS A 166 -6.08 14.63 -7.89
CA HIS A 166 -4.96 13.68 -7.87
C HIS A 166 -4.13 13.72 -9.15
N PHE A 167 -4.79 13.69 -10.32
CA PHE A 167 -4.11 13.74 -11.60
C PHE A 167 -3.45 15.11 -11.85
N ARG A 168 -4.10 16.22 -11.48
CA ARG A 168 -3.51 17.56 -11.54
C ARG A 168 -2.31 17.74 -10.62
N ALA A 169 -2.29 17.04 -9.49
CA ALA A 169 -1.18 17.02 -8.55
C ALA A 169 0.00 16.15 -9.01
N GLY A 170 -0.11 15.45 -10.15
CA GLY A 170 0.96 14.64 -10.73
C GLY A 170 0.83 13.14 -10.50
N GLY A 171 -0.25 12.69 -9.83
CA GLY A 171 -0.57 11.27 -9.71
C GLY A 171 -0.77 10.62 -11.09
N GLN A 172 -0.25 9.41 -11.29
CA GLN A 172 -0.27 8.74 -12.60
C GLN A 172 -1.40 7.73 -12.78
N GLN A 173 -1.83 7.07 -11.71
CA GLN A 173 -2.78 5.97 -11.77
C GLN A 173 -3.48 5.81 -10.43
N VAL A 174 -4.78 5.51 -10.47
CA VAL A 174 -5.56 5.07 -9.32
C VAL A 174 -6.67 4.14 -9.79
N GLN A 175 -7.02 3.15 -8.96
CA GLN A 175 -8.11 2.22 -9.20
C GLN A 175 -8.87 1.93 -7.91
N PHE A 176 -10.18 1.74 -8.04
CA PHE A 176 -11.07 1.61 -6.88
C PHE A 176 -11.71 0.22 -6.78
N ASN A 177 -11.84 -0.25 -5.54
CA ASN A 177 -12.90 -1.16 -5.15
C ASN A 177 -14.01 -0.36 -4.47
N LEU A 178 -15.27 -0.60 -4.85
CA LEU A 178 -16.46 -0.10 -4.15
C LEU A 178 -17.08 -1.24 -3.33
N VAL A 179 -16.42 -1.59 -2.22
CA VAL A 179 -16.79 -2.70 -1.35
C VAL A 179 -16.45 -2.35 0.09
N ASN A 180 -17.17 -2.92 1.05
CA ASN A 180 -16.82 -2.81 2.47
C ASN A 180 -16.26 -4.14 3.00
N ARG A 181 -15.55 -4.06 4.13
CA ARG A 181 -14.94 -5.21 4.79
C ARG A 181 -15.98 -6.28 5.13
N GLU A 182 -17.16 -5.87 5.59
CA GLU A 182 -18.24 -6.80 5.96
C GLU A 182 -18.71 -7.63 4.76
N MET A 183 -18.87 -7.01 3.59
CA MET A 183 -19.23 -7.65 2.33
C MET A 183 -18.19 -8.69 1.90
N LEU A 184 -16.90 -8.34 1.98
CA LEU A 184 -15.83 -9.28 1.63
C LEU A 184 -15.78 -10.47 2.60
N LEU A 185 -15.97 -10.23 3.91
CA LEU A 185 -16.03 -11.31 4.91
C LEU A 185 -17.26 -12.21 4.69
N ALA A 186 -18.42 -11.63 4.38
CA ALA A 186 -19.63 -12.38 4.08
C ALA A 186 -19.49 -13.20 2.79
N ALA A 187 -18.89 -12.63 1.75
CA ALA A 187 -18.62 -13.31 0.49
C ALA A 187 -17.62 -14.45 0.63
N ARG A 188 -16.64 -14.33 1.53
CA ARG A 188 -15.75 -15.44 1.87
C ARG A 188 -16.49 -16.58 2.56
N GLN A 189 -17.37 -16.27 3.50
CA GLN A 189 -18.10 -17.29 4.27
C GLN A 189 -19.19 -17.97 3.45
N ASN A 190 -19.79 -17.26 2.49
CA ASN A 190 -20.87 -17.76 1.66
C ASN A 190 -20.74 -17.25 0.21
N PRO A 191 -19.76 -17.77 -0.57
CA PRO A 191 -19.48 -17.29 -1.93
C PRO A 191 -20.66 -17.45 -2.89
N GLU A 192 -21.51 -18.47 -2.66
CA GLU A 192 -22.73 -18.73 -3.44
C GLU A 192 -23.71 -17.54 -3.43
N ALA A 193 -23.71 -16.75 -2.35
CA ALA A 193 -24.57 -15.57 -2.21
C ALA A 193 -24.01 -14.33 -2.91
N TYR A 194 -22.75 -14.38 -3.36
CA TYR A 194 -22.04 -13.28 -4.01
C TYR A 194 -21.40 -13.73 -5.34
N PRO A 195 -22.15 -14.37 -6.26
CA PRO A 195 -21.57 -15.00 -7.46
C PRO A 195 -20.92 -13.98 -8.42
N ASP A 196 -21.41 -12.74 -8.41
CA ASP A 196 -20.97 -11.66 -9.28
C ASP A 196 -20.04 -10.65 -8.58
N LEU A 197 -19.58 -10.94 -7.35
CA LEU A 197 -18.69 -10.03 -6.62
C LEU A 197 -17.30 -10.04 -7.25
N MET A 198 -17.05 -9.06 -8.11
CA MET A 198 -15.77 -8.79 -8.73
C MET A 198 -14.96 -7.80 -7.88
N VAL A 199 -13.69 -8.09 -7.66
CA VAL A 199 -12.76 -7.19 -6.97
C VAL A 199 -11.59 -6.81 -7.85
N ARG A 200 -11.12 -5.58 -7.69
CA ARG A 200 -9.90 -5.05 -8.27
C ARG A 200 -8.69 -5.48 -7.43
N VAL A 201 -7.69 -6.09 -8.07
CA VAL A 201 -6.50 -6.62 -7.36
C VAL A 201 -5.29 -5.70 -7.53
N ALA A 202 -4.69 -5.67 -8.72
CA ALA A 202 -3.57 -4.80 -9.09
C ALA A 202 -3.51 -4.70 -10.63
N GLY A 203 -4.28 -3.78 -11.23
CA GLY A 203 -4.43 -3.66 -12.69
C GLY A 203 -5.55 -4.49 -13.34
N TYR A 204 -6.04 -5.56 -12.69
CA TYR A 204 -7.11 -6.43 -13.20
C TYR A 204 -8.26 -6.63 -12.20
N CYS A 205 -9.37 -7.19 -12.69
CA CYS A 205 -10.51 -7.60 -11.86
C CYS A 205 -10.68 -9.12 -11.91
N ALA A 206 -11.07 -9.73 -10.79
CA ALA A 206 -11.40 -11.15 -10.72
C ALA A 206 -12.57 -11.41 -9.77
N PRO A 207 -13.30 -12.53 -9.92
CA PRO A 207 -14.32 -12.94 -8.96
C PRO A 207 -13.67 -13.17 -7.60
N PHE A 208 -14.17 -12.52 -6.56
CA PHE A 208 -13.58 -12.58 -5.22
C PHE A 208 -13.46 -14.02 -4.70
N ALA A 209 -14.51 -14.81 -4.92
CA ALA A 209 -14.57 -16.22 -4.53
C ALA A 209 -13.53 -17.12 -5.25
N SER A 210 -12.99 -16.68 -6.40
CA SER A 210 -11.97 -17.43 -7.14
C SER A 210 -10.54 -17.13 -6.68
N LEU A 211 -10.35 -16.10 -5.85
CA LEU A 211 -9.04 -15.72 -5.34
C LEU A 211 -8.57 -16.65 -4.24
N TRP A 212 -7.26 -16.88 -4.15
CA TRP A 212 -6.66 -17.60 -3.03
C TRP A 212 -6.87 -16.89 -1.70
N ASP A 213 -6.93 -17.64 -0.61
CA ASP A 213 -7.24 -17.14 0.75
C ASP A 213 -6.32 -15.98 1.15
N ASP A 214 -5.01 -16.10 0.93
CA ASP A 214 -4.04 -15.06 1.27
C ASP A 214 -4.28 -13.74 0.51
N LEU A 215 -4.72 -13.82 -0.75
CA LEU A 215 -5.04 -12.64 -1.54
C LEU A 215 -6.36 -12.01 -1.10
N GLN A 216 -7.35 -12.83 -0.78
CA GLN A 216 -8.58 -12.33 -0.17
C GLN A 216 -8.26 -11.62 1.18
N ASP A 217 -7.36 -12.18 1.99
CA ASP A 217 -6.94 -11.62 3.28
C ASP A 217 -6.27 -10.26 3.09
N GLU A 218 -5.40 -10.16 2.10
CA GLU A 218 -4.73 -8.92 1.73
C GLU A 218 -5.74 -7.84 1.32
N ILE A 219 -6.67 -8.14 0.42
CA ILE A 219 -7.72 -7.21 -0.04
C ILE A 219 -8.62 -6.77 1.12
N ILE A 220 -8.96 -7.70 2.02
CA ILE A 220 -9.73 -7.44 3.24
C ILE A 220 -8.95 -6.51 4.19
N ALA A 221 -7.62 -6.66 4.28
CA ALA A 221 -6.76 -5.88 5.16
C ALA A 221 -6.47 -4.45 4.66
N ARG A 222 -6.60 -4.17 3.36
CA ARG A 222 -6.49 -2.80 2.81
C ARG A 222 -7.45 -1.85 3.53
N ALA A 223 -7.05 -0.60 3.74
CA ALA A 223 -7.91 0.38 4.39
C ALA A 223 -9.18 0.62 3.57
N GLU A 224 -10.26 0.91 4.28
CA GLU A 224 -11.54 1.28 3.70
C GLU A 224 -11.81 2.75 4.02
N HIS A 225 -12.03 3.57 3.01
CA HIS A 225 -12.35 4.98 3.20
C HIS A 225 -13.85 5.23 3.09
N ARG A 226 -14.38 5.99 4.05
CA ARG A 226 -15.82 6.30 4.15
C ARG A 226 -16.15 7.77 3.87
N VAL A 227 -15.20 8.69 4.09
CA VAL A 227 -15.06 10.07 3.58
C VAL A 227 -13.60 10.48 3.81
#